data_AF-A0A5J4TMB9-F1
#
_entry.id   AF-A0A5J4TMB9-F1
#
_cell.length_a   1.000
_cell.length_b   1.000
_cell.length_c   1.000
_cell.angle_alpha   90.00
_cell.angle_beta   90.00
_cell.angle_gamma   90.00
#
_symmetry.space_group_name_H-M   'P 1'
#
loop_
_entity.id
_entity.type
_entity.pdbx_description
1 polymer ?
#
loop_
_entity_poly.entity_id
_entity_poly.type
_entity_poly.pdbx_seq_one_letter_code
_entity_poly.pdbx_strand_id
1 'polypeptide(L)'
;LSGDESVQEQLINSGYIQSIAFMTSLCSGCSRESTDEISLTLQYFSHLISQLNHGRSVQNPFPPQPTLAKISGENIEECGFYEEIDGQLINLSKFNSQIVESATLSKSAVQNIYIDPSNPRPYLYKQF
;
A
#
# COMPACT_ATOMS: atom_id res chain seq x y z
N LEU A 1 18.01 -11.35 -5.97
CA LEU A 1 16.66 -11.77 -6.36
C LEU A 1 16.15 -10.76 -7.37
N SER A 2 15.88 -11.19 -8.59
CA SER A 2 15.20 -10.36 -9.60
C SER A 2 13.79 -10.11 -9.07
N GLY A 3 13.32 -8.87 -8.99
CA GLY A 3 11.98 -8.55 -8.45
C GLY A 3 10.86 -8.90 -9.42
N ASP A 4 10.93 -10.08 -10.05
CA ASP A 4 10.02 -10.61 -11.07
C ASP A 4 8.72 -11.17 -10.46
N GLU A 5 7.82 -11.64 -11.34
CA GLU A 5 6.50 -12.16 -10.99
C GLU A 5 6.53 -13.21 -9.87
N SER A 6 7.41 -14.21 -10.00
CA SER A 6 7.50 -15.32 -9.04
C SER A 6 7.97 -14.83 -7.66
N VAL A 7 8.89 -13.86 -7.63
CA VAL A 7 9.31 -13.24 -6.36
C VAL A 7 8.19 -12.45 -5.71
N GLN A 8 7.36 -11.74 -6.48
CA GLN A 8 6.19 -11.04 -5.92
C GLN A 8 5.16 -12.03 -5.35
N GLU A 9 4.88 -13.12 -6.07
CA GLU A 9 3.96 -14.16 -5.61
C GLU A 9 4.43 -14.79 -4.29
N GLN A 10 5.71 -15.17 -4.20
CA GLN A 10 6.28 -15.73 -2.98
C GLN A 10 6.17 -14.75 -1.80
N LEU A 11 6.41 -13.46 -2.03
CA LEU A 11 6.33 -12.43 -1.00
C LEU A 11 4.90 -12.27 -0.45
N ILE A 12 3.89 -12.23 -1.33
CA ILE A 12 2.49 -12.15 -0.90
C ILE A 12 2.09 -13.42 -0.13
N ASN A 13 2.45 -14.59 -0.67
CA ASN A 13 2.12 -15.88 -0.06
C ASN A 13 2.87 -16.15 1.25
N SER A 14 4.01 -15.49 1.51
CA SER A 14 4.72 -15.60 2.79
C SER A 14 4.09 -14.77 3.90
N GLY A 15 2.99 -14.07 3.63
CA GLY A 15 2.31 -13.22 4.61
C GLY A 15 3.01 -11.88 4.86
N TYR A 16 3.76 -11.38 3.86
CA TYR A 16 4.46 -10.10 3.96
C TYR A 16 3.49 -8.94 4.25
N ILE A 17 2.29 -8.98 3.69
CA ILE A 17 1.24 -7.98 3.94
C ILE A 17 0.82 -7.96 5.42
N GLN A 18 0.60 -9.14 6.02
CA GLN A 18 0.28 -9.21 7.45
C GLN A 18 1.45 -8.75 8.31
N SER A 19 2.69 -9.01 7.87
CA SER A 19 3.89 -8.54 8.57
C SER A 19 4.00 -7.01 8.56
N ILE A 20 3.68 -6.35 7.44
CA ILE A 20 3.62 -4.88 7.36
C ILE A 20 2.55 -4.34 8.31
N ALA A 21 1.37 -4.95 8.33
CA ALA A 21 0.28 -4.51 9.18
C ALA A 21 0.64 -4.62 10.67
N PHE A 22 1.24 -5.74 11.06
CA PHE A 22 1.71 -5.96 12.43
C PHE A 22 2.83 -5.00 12.86
N MET A 23 3.80 -4.72 11.98
CA MET A 23 4.85 -3.75 12.31
C MET A 23 4.30 -2.35 12.55
N THR A 24 3.28 -1.98 11.79
CA THR A 24 2.62 -0.67 11.90
C THR A 24 1.80 -0.54 13.18
N SER A 25 1.16 -1.62 13.64
CA SER A 25 0.40 -1.64 14.90
C SER A 25 1.31 -1.51 16.13
N LEU A 26 2.50 -2.12 16.09
CA LEU A 26 3.53 -1.99 17.13
C LEU A 26 4.09 -0.57 17.27
N CYS A 27 3.97 0.27 16.24
CA CYS A 27 4.45 1.65 16.30
C CYS A 27 3.49 2.63 17.02
N SER A 28 2.39 2.13 17.59
CA SER A 28 1.47 2.95 18.39
C SER A 28 2.17 3.56 19.61
N GLY A 29 2.43 4.87 19.57
CA GLY A 29 3.13 5.62 20.63
C GLY A 29 4.58 6.00 20.30
N CYS A 30 5.02 5.84 19.06
CA CYS A 30 6.41 6.05 18.69
C CYS A 30 6.85 7.50 18.44
N SER A 31 8.17 7.68 18.41
CA SER A 31 8.89 8.91 18.13
C SER A 31 8.82 9.33 16.64
N ARG A 32 9.40 10.49 16.31
CA ARG A 32 9.47 11.00 14.94
C ARG A 32 10.20 10.06 13.97
N GLU A 33 11.27 9.40 14.40
CA GLU A 33 12.04 8.46 13.55
C GLU A 33 11.17 7.28 13.11
N SER A 34 10.37 6.74 14.01
CA SER A 34 9.41 5.68 13.69
C SER A 34 8.28 6.17 12.78
N THR A 35 7.94 7.47 12.83
CA THR A 35 6.94 8.07 11.92
C THR A 35 7.46 8.06 10.48
N ASP A 36 8.77 8.28 10.27
CA ASP A 36 9.39 8.22 8.95
C ASP A 36 9.45 6.77 8.43
N GLU A 37 9.71 5.79 9.30
CA GLU A 37 9.66 4.36 8.95
C GLU A 37 8.24 3.91 8.53
N ILE A 38 7.21 4.34 9.25
CA ILE A 38 5.80 4.09 8.86
C ILE A 38 5.52 4.74 7.50
N SER A 39 5.95 5.98 7.31
CA SER A 39 5.75 6.72 6.05
C SER A 39 6.40 6.01 4.86
N LEU A 40 7.63 5.50 5.03
CA LEU A 40 8.34 4.71 4.02
C LEU A 40 7.65 3.38 3.76
N THR A 41 7.21 2.69 4.81
CA THR A 41 6.51 1.40 4.71
C THR A 41 5.22 1.54 3.89
N LEU A 42 4.43 2.58 4.16
CA LEU A 42 3.23 2.90 3.40
C LEU A 42 3.52 3.23 1.92
N GLN A 43 4.63 3.92 1.62
CA GLN A 43 5.05 4.18 0.24
C GLN A 43 5.45 2.90 -0.49
N TYR A 44 6.25 2.03 0.15
CA TYR A 44 6.63 0.74 -0.43
C TYR A 44 5.41 -0.13 -0.70
N PHE A 45 4.47 -0.17 0.24
CA PHE A 45 3.23 -0.91 0.07
C PHE A 45 2.38 -0.34 -1.08
N SER A 46 2.18 0.98 -1.14
CA SER A 46 1.48 1.63 -2.26
C SER A 46 2.12 1.28 -3.61
N HIS A 47 3.46 1.31 -3.67
CA HIS A 47 4.19 0.94 -4.88
C HIS A 47 3.98 -0.53 -5.23
N LEU A 48 4.12 -1.45 -4.27
CA LEU A 48 3.89 -2.89 -4.49
C LEU A 48 2.50 -3.14 -5.08
N ILE A 49 1.44 -2.62 -4.46
CA ILE A 49 0.06 -2.78 -4.94
C ILE A 49 -0.12 -2.20 -6.34
N SER A 50 0.42 -1.00 -6.60
CA SER A 50 0.34 -0.38 -7.93
C SER A 50 1.03 -1.21 -9.00
N GLN A 51 2.19 -1.80 -8.68
CA GLN A 51 2.93 -2.69 -9.58
C GLN A 51 2.20 -4.01 -9.80
N LEU A 52 1.55 -4.58 -8.77
CA LEU A 52 0.67 -5.73 -8.95
C LEU A 52 -0.54 -5.39 -9.82
N ASN A 53 -1.13 -4.20 -9.68
CA ASN A 53 -2.32 -3.82 -10.45
C ASN A 53 -2.04 -3.45 -11.91
N HIS A 54 -0.91 -2.79 -12.19
CA HIS A 54 -0.58 -2.26 -13.53
C HIS A 54 0.60 -2.96 -14.21
N GLY A 55 1.27 -3.88 -13.53
CA GLY A 55 2.53 -4.46 -13.98
C GLY A 55 3.70 -3.49 -13.83
N ARG A 56 4.89 -3.98 -14.18
CA ARG A 56 6.15 -3.24 -14.15
C ARG A 56 6.77 -3.19 -15.54
N SER A 57 7.15 -1.99 -16.00
CA SER A 57 7.77 -1.79 -17.32
C SER A 57 9.29 -1.57 -17.26
N VAL A 58 9.83 -1.18 -16.11
CA VAL A 58 11.25 -0.84 -15.92
C VAL A 58 11.81 -1.64 -14.75
N GLN A 59 13.02 -2.22 -14.93
CA GLN A 59 13.73 -3.04 -13.94
C GLN A 59 12.94 -4.28 -13.46
N ASN A 60 13.24 -5.45 -14.06
CA ASN A 60 12.53 -6.72 -13.83
C ASN A 60 11.03 -6.61 -14.19
N PRO A 61 10.71 -6.42 -15.49
CA PRO A 61 9.33 -6.22 -15.92
C PRO A 61 8.49 -7.47 -15.69
N PHE A 62 7.23 -7.27 -15.32
CA PHE A 62 6.23 -8.33 -15.21
C PHE A 62 4.84 -7.78 -15.57
N PRO A 63 3.93 -8.60 -16.12
CA PRO A 63 2.59 -8.16 -16.50
C PRO A 63 1.75 -7.83 -15.26
N PRO A 64 0.65 -7.08 -15.39
CA PRO A 64 -0.32 -6.94 -14.31
C PRO A 64 -0.71 -8.28 -13.67
N GLN A 65 -0.74 -8.31 -12.34
CA GLN A 65 -1.12 -9.45 -11.50
C GLN A 65 -2.38 -9.11 -10.67
N PRO A 66 -3.55 -8.92 -11.32
CA PRO A 66 -4.77 -8.43 -10.66
C PRO A 66 -5.26 -9.34 -9.53
N THR A 67 -5.05 -10.67 -9.65
CA THR A 67 -5.40 -11.64 -8.59
C THR A 67 -4.60 -11.39 -7.32
N LEU A 68 -3.27 -11.21 -7.43
CA LEU A 68 -2.42 -10.93 -6.28
C LEU A 68 -2.69 -9.54 -5.69
N ALA A 69 -2.95 -8.55 -6.55
CA ALA A 69 -3.35 -7.22 -6.11
C ALA A 69 -4.61 -7.32 -5.24
N LYS A 70 -5.64 -8.04 -5.71
CA LYS A 70 -6.90 -8.24 -4.99
C LYS A 70 -6.71 -8.97 -3.66
N ILE A 71 -5.99 -10.08 -3.63
CA ILE A 71 -5.68 -10.81 -2.39
C ILE A 71 -4.97 -9.90 -1.38
N SER A 72 -4.04 -9.07 -1.85
CA SER A 72 -3.33 -8.13 -0.99
C SER A 72 -4.25 -7.04 -0.44
N GLY A 73 -5.19 -6.53 -1.26
CA GLY A 73 -6.22 -5.59 -0.83
C GLY A 73 -7.18 -6.17 0.21
N GLU A 74 -7.68 -7.39 -0.03
CA GLU A 74 -8.56 -8.13 0.89
C GLU A 74 -7.87 -8.38 2.23
N ASN A 75 -6.61 -8.83 2.23
CA ASN A 75 -5.84 -9.05 3.46
C ASN A 75 -5.67 -7.78 4.29
N ILE A 76 -5.46 -6.63 3.65
CA ILE A 76 -5.30 -5.34 4.32
C ILE A 76 -6.59 -4.90 5.01
N GLU A 77 -7.72 -5.10 4.34
CA GLU A 77 -9.04 -4.82 4.89
C GLU A 77 -9.37 -5.76 6.05
N GLU A 78 -9.12 -7.07 5.89
CA GLU A 78 -9.37 -8.07 6.94
C GLU A 78 -8.50 -7.86 8.19
N CYS A 79 -7.24 -7.41 8.01
CA CYS A 79 -6.35 -7.11 9.13
C CYS A 79 -6.67 -5.79 9.85
N GLY A 80 -7.61 -4.98 9.36
CA GLY A 80 -7.93 -3.68 9.96
C GLY A 80 -6.80 -2.65 9.87
N PHE A 81 -5.88 -2.81 8.90
CA PHE A 81 -4.66 -2.02 8.80
C PHE A 81 -4.93 -0.52 8.65
N TYR A 82 -5.96 -0.16 7.88
CA TYR A 82 -6.27 1.24 7.62
C TYR A 82 -7.00 1.92 8.78
N GLU A 83 -7.81 1.18 9.52
CA GLU A 83 -8.43 1.62 10.77
C GLU A 83 -7.35 1.95 11.80
N GLU A 84 -6.32 1.12 11.88
CA GLU A 84 -5.18 1.34 12.77
C GLU A 84 -4.34 2.55 12.34
N ILE A 85 -4.03 2.68 11.05
CA ILE A 85 -3.36 3.87 10.50
C ILE A 85 -4.18 5.14 10.78
N ASP A 86 -5.49 5.14 10.55
CA ASP A 86 -6.34 6.32 10.80
C ASP A 86 -6.36 6.72 12.28
N GLY A 87 -6.41 5.74 13.19
CA GLY A 87 -6.29 5.99 14.62
C GLY A 87 -4.97 6.63 15.01
N GLN A 88 -3.87 6.22 14.36
CA GLN A 88 -2.54 6.80 14.60
C GLN A 88 -2.35 8.16 13.92
N LEU A 89 -2.92 8.38 12.74
CA LEU A 89 -2.78 9.61 11.96
C LEU A 89 -3.29 10.84 12.70
N ILE A 90 -4.32 10.72 13.55
CA ILE A 90 -4.81 11.85 14.37
C ILE A 90 -3.69 12.43 15.26
N ASN A 91 -2.81 11.56 15.76
CA ASN A 91 -1.70 11.95 16.63
C ASN A 91 -0.45 12.33 15.81
N LEU A 92 -0.15 11.60 14.75
CA LEU A 92 1.08 11.76 13.95
C LEU A 92 1.02 12.92 12.95
N SER A 93 -0.17 13.22 12.39
CA SER A 93 -0.37 14.28 11.38
C SER A 93 0.01 15.69 11.86
N LYS A 94 0.05 15.91 13.18
CA LYS A 94 0.49 17.18 13.79
C LYS A 94 1.99 17.41 13.66
N PHE A 95 2.76 16.35 13.41
CA PHE A 95 4.23 16.38 13.44
C PHE A 95 4.87 15.98 12.11
N ASN A 96 4.11 15.33 11.22
CA ASN A 96 4.61 14.88 9.92
C ASN A 96 3.49 14.90 8.88
N SER A 97 3.63 15.68 7.81
CA SER A 97 2.68 15.68 6.69
C SER A 97 2.92 14.52 5.71
N GLN A 98 4.13 13.96 5.68
CA GLN A 98 4.49 12.87 4.77
C GLN A 98 3.73 11.59 5.11
N ILE A 99 3.49 11.32 6.40
CA ILE A 99 2.72 10.13 6.79
C ILE A 99 1.26 10.21 6.29
N VAL A 100 0.66 11.41 6.29
CA VAL A 100 -0.69 11.63 5.77
C VAL A 100 -0.74 11.39 4.26
N GLU A 101 0.25 11.91 3.53
CA GLU A 101 0.39 11.70 2.10
C GLU A 101 0.62 10.21 1.78
N SER A 102 1.56 9.56 2.45
CA SER A 102 1.85 8.13 2.29
C SER A 102 0.61 7.27 2.58
N ALA A 103 -0.13 7.56 3.65
CA ALA A 103 -1.35 6.83 3.99
C ALA A 103 -2.44 7.02 2.93
N THR A 104 -2.58 8.25 2.41
CA THR A 104 -3.52 8.56 1.33
C THR A 104 -3.16 7.80 0.06
N LEU A 105 -1.89 7.83 -0.36
CA LEU A 105 -1.39 7.09 -1.52
C LEU A 105 -1.56 5.58 -1.38
N SER A 106 -1.32 5.05 -0.18
CA SER A 106 -1.55 3.63 0.13
C SER A 106 -3.02 3.26 -0.06
N LYS A 107 -3.93 4.02 0.56
CA LYS A 107 -5.38 3.79 0.44
C LYS A 107 -5.86 3.87 -1.00
N SER A 108 -5.41 4.89 -1.73
CA SER A 108 -5.74 5.04 -3.16
C SER A 108 -5.23 3.88 -4.00
N ALA A 109 -4.01 3.36 -3.72
CA ALA A 109 -3.48 2.20 -4.44
C ALA A 109 -4.36 0.96 -4.24
N VAL A 110 -4.84 0.70 -3.02
CA VAL A 110 -5.76 -0.42 -2.73
C VAL A 110 -7.11 -0.22 -3.40
N GLN A 111 -7.69 0.99 -3.32
CA GLN A 111 -8.96 1.29 -3.97
C GLN A 111 -8.88 1.14 -5.50
N ASN A 112 -7.74 1.51 -6.10
CA ASN A 112 -7.52 1.39 -7.54
C ASN A 112 -7.52 -0.05 -8.05
N ILE A 113 -7.33 -1.06 -7.19
CA ILE A 113 -7.46 -2.48 -7.57
C ILE A 113 -8.87 -2.78 -8.09
N TYR A 114 -9.88 -2.11 -7.50
CA TYR A 114 -11.29 -2.37 -7.77
C TYR A 114 -11.87 -1.46 -8.86
N ILE A 115 -11.05 -0.58 -9.43
CA ILE A 115 -11.46 0.28 -10.54
C ILE A 115 -11.21 -0.46 -11.85
N ASP A 116 -12.29 -0.75 -12.57
CA ASP A 116 -12.18 -1.25 -13.94
C ASP A 116 -11.52 -0.16 -14.82
N PRO A 117 -10.38 -0.45 -15.49
CA PRO A 117 -9.71 0.50 -16.37
C PRO A 117 -10.56 1.01 -17.53
N SER A 118 -11.58 0.25 -17.93
CA SER A 118 -12.54 0.62 -18.98
C SER A 118 -13.64 1.58 -18.47
N ASN A 119 -13.79 1.72 -17.15
CA ASN A 119 -14.77 2.62 -16.57
C ASN A 119 -14.32 4.08 -16.75
N PRO A 120 -15.14 4.98 -17.32
CA PRO A 120 -14.81 6.40 -17.35
C PRO A 120 -14.58 6.90 -15.92
N ARG A 121 -13.34 7.32 -15.63
CA ARG A 121 -13.01 7.89 -14.31
C ARG A 121 -13.95 9.06 -14.01
N PRO A 122 -14.55 9.13 -12.82
CA PRO A 122 -15.35 10.28 -12.40
C PRO A 122 -14.52 11.56 -12.61
N TYR A 123 -15.16 12.65 -13.07
CA TYR A 123 -14.49 13.90 -13.42
C TYR A 123 -13.54 14.44 -12.32
N LEU A 124 -13.80 14.11 -11.05
CA LEU A 124 -12.99 14.46 -9.88
C LEU A 124 -11.57 13.86 -9.87
N TYR A 125 -11.31 12.76 -10.60
CA TYR A 125 -10.00 12.08 -10.63
C TYR A 125 -9.11 12.49 -11.83
N LYS A 126 -9.52 13.50 -12.62
CA LYS A 126 -8.73 14.00 -13.77
C LYS A 126 -7.74 15.12 -13.41
N GLN A 127 -7.64 15.51 -12.13
CA GLN A 127 -6.88 16.68 -11.69
C GLN A 127 -5.63 16.39 -10.84
N PHE A 128 -5.20 15.14 -10.74
CA PHE A 128 -3.93 14.75 -10.09
C PHE A 128 -3.05 13.96 -11.06
#